data_AF-A0A961HF50-F1
#
_entry.id   AF-A0A961HF50-F1
#
_cell.length_a   1.000
_cell.length_b   1.000
_cell.length_c   1.000
_cell.angle_alpha   90.00
_cell.angle_beta   90.00
_cell.angle_gamma   90.00
#
_symmetry.space_group_name_H-M   'P 1'
#
loop_
_entity.id
_entity.type
_entity.pdbx_description
1 polymer ?
#
loop_
_entity_poly.entity_id
_entity_poly.type
_entity_poly.pdbx_seq_one_letter_code
_entity_poly.pdbx_strand_id
1 'polypeptide(L)'
;MPTTVADLIVEQLRQLGISTLFGVHGANAENIFDAALRHPDITPVIAKHEFAAGAMADGAARISGGIGAVLTTSGGGALNVVPALAEAYDSRVPVLALIGTAPRPTVGRGGFQDMLTPPDTIDLTAVLAGVTGAYAVVDDPDSLAAAFTVVVTALHRGLPAALVIPKDVQAAPARPAAPPRPLPPDSSPESNSLAARLTELVADGGHVCIWAGEEASWLRLREPIDALATSLGATVVVSPGGRDVGATGRCAGVTGVMGHPSAHKALSEADLWLVLGCRMSLTDRAGLDDLAAATPIVHVGAWRPRISAVTEHIPCTDLSAFVESLTGHIGAAPAAPPAAVIDYLRTPDTDLPLDMRTVIDTIGTHLPTGCAVFADAGNTGAASIHYLPFGDFRFGVALGMGGMGHAIGAGLGCALDSGKPTVVIAGDGSFFMHGMELHTAVEYGAPLTLVVLNNNAHAMCVTREHLYFPDAPSLNRFAPTDIAAGVAAMFPGLSVFHAADAAELATACADALTTAGPACLVVDVDPDEV
;
A
#
# COMPACT_ATOMS: atom_id res chain seq x y z
N MET A 1 -9.86 -28.81 25.37
CA MET A 1 -11.24 -28.56 24.88
C MET A 1 -11.35 -29.12 23.47
N PRO A 2 -12.54 -29.48 22.97
CA PRO A 2 -12.70 -29.81 21.54
C PRO A 2 -12.29 -28.61 20.69
N THR A 3 -11.70 -28.84 19.52
CA THR A 3 -11.33 -27.80 18.55
C THR A 3 -12.59 -27.04 18.11
N THR A 4 -12.55 -25.72 18.19
CA THR A 4 -13.66 -24.83 17.81
C THR A 4 -13.49 -24.30 16.38
N VAL A 5 -14.54 -23.70 15.82
CA VAL A 5 -14.45 -22.94 14.55
C VAL A 5 -13.39 -21.85 14.64
N ALA A 6 -13.31 -21.13 15.77
CA ALA A 6 -12.30 -20.11 15.98
C ALA A 6 -10.87 -20.68 15.90
N ASP A 7 -10.61 -21.84 16.51
CA ASP A 7 -9.30 -22.51 16.41
C ASP A 7 -8.98 -22.91 14.96
N LEU A 8 -9.96 -23.38 14.19
CA LEU A 8 -9.76 -23.70 12.78
C LEU A 8 -9.50 -22.47 11.91
N ILE A 9 -10.20 -21.35 12.15
CA ILE A 9 -9.96 -20.10 11.45
C ILE A 9 -8.49 -19.69 11.63
N VAL A 10 -7.99 -19.69 12.86
CA VAL A 10 -6.61 -19.28 13.17
C VAL A 10 -5.59 -20.22 12.51
N GLU A 11 -5.83 -21.53 12.50
CA GLU A 11 -4.98 -22.48 11.78
C GLU A 11 -5.01 -22.25 10.25
N GLN A 12 -6.17 -21.86 9.68
CA GLN A 12 -6.25 -21.48 8.26
C GLN A 12 -5.46 -20.20 7.96
N LEU A 13 -5.49 -19.19 8.85
CA LEU A 13 -4.66 -17.98 8.69
C LEU A 13 -3.17 -18.35 8.61
N ARG A 14 -2.70 -19.18 9.55
CA ARG A 14 -1.32 -19.68 9.56
C ARG A 14 -0.96 -20.42 8.27
N GLN A 15 -1.86 -21.25 7.75
CA GLN A 15 -1.65 -21.99 6.49
C GLN A 15 -1.61 -21.07 5.25
N LEU A 16 -2.27 -19.92 5.30
CA LEU A 16 -2.17 -18.86 4.29
C LEU A 16 -0.90 -18.02 4.42
N GLY A 17 -0.02 -18.32 5.37
CA GLY A 17 1.21 -17.59 5.63
C GLY A 17 1.03 -16.30 6.42
N ILE A 18 -0.15 -16.09 7.02
CA ILE A 18 -0.40 -14.95 7.91
C ILE A 18 0.22 -15.27 9.27
N SER A 19 1.08 -14.39 9.77
CA SER A 19 1.70 -14.46 11.10
C SER A 19 1.17 -13.40 12.07
N THR A 20 0.60 -12.31 11.56
CA THR A 20 0.12 -11.18 12.38
C THR A 20 -1.36 -10.93 12.09
N LEU A 21 -2.17 -10.81 13.14
CA LEU A 21 -3.60 -10.52 13.05
C LEU A 21 -3.90 -9.17 13.70
N PHE A 22 -4.16 -8.16 12.88
CA PHE A 22 -4.47 -6.80 13.35
C PHE A 22 -5.95 -6.67 13.68
N GLY A 23 -6.32 -5.90 14.69
CA GLY A 23 -7.74 -5.72 14.98
C GLY A 23 -8.06 -4.79 16.13
N VAL A 24 -9.36 -4.61 16.35
CA VAL A 24 -9.90 -4.02 17.57
C VAL A 24 -10.81 -5.06 18.21
N HIS A 25 -10.59 -5.32 19.50
CA HIS A 25 -11.31 -6.35 20.22
C HIS A 25 -12.78 -5.95 20.44
N GLY A 26 -13.68 -6.94 20.44
CA GLY A 26 -15.08 -6.69 20.77
C GLY A 26 -15.91 -7.96 20.95
N ALA A 27 -17.06 -7.81 21.60
CA ALA A 27 -17.86 -8.92 22.14
C ALA A 27 -18.21 -10.01 21.12
N ASN A 28 -18.41 -9.65 19.85
CA ASN A 28 -18.78 -10.62 18.82
C ASN A 28 -17.59 -11.25 18.08
N ALA A 29 -16.34 -10.93 18.44
CA ALA A 29 -15.12 -11.49 17.84
C ALA A 29 -14.19 -12.19 18.86
N GLU A 30 -14.58 -12.22 20.14
CA GLU A 30 -13.73 -12.64 21.27
C GLU A 30 -13.16 -14.05 21.12
N ASN A 31 -13.94 -14.99 20.59
CA ASN A 31 -13.49 -16.38 20.45
C ASN A 31 -12.33 -16.51 19.47
N ILE A 32 -12.31 -15.69 18.40
CA ILE A 32 -11.22 -15.69 17.41
C ILE A 32 -9.99 -15.01 18.00
N PHE A 33 -10.15 -13.91 18.77
CA PHE A 33 -9.03 -13.30 19.49
C PHE A 33 -8.42 -14.24 20.52
N ASP A 34 -9.24 -14.94 21.31
CA ASP A 34 -8.78 -15.96 22.26
C ASP A 34 -8.02 -17.09 21.56
N ALA A 35 -8.53 -17.58 20.43
CA ALA A 35 -7.85 -18.60 19.63
C ALA A 35 -6.51 -18.10 19.08
N ALA A 36 -6.45 -16.86 18.58
CA ALA A 36 -5.22 -16.26 18.07
C ALA A 36 -4.17 -16.12 19.17
N LEU A 37 -4.56 -15.65 20.37
CA LEU A 37 -3.67 -15.48 21.51
C LEU A 37 -3.05 -16.82 21.98
N ARG A 38 -3.79 -17.92 21.85
CA ARG A 38 -3.31 -19.26 22.22
C ARG A 38 -2.43 -19.91 21.15
N HIS A 39 -2.43 -19.39 19.92
CA HIS A 39 -1.74 -20.00 18.80
C HIS A 39 -0.28 -19.53 18.73
N PRO A 40 0.72 -20.44 18.69
CA PRO A 40 2.14 -20.06 18.82
C PRO A 40 2.68 -19.24 17.63
N ASP A 41 2.12 -19.45 16.44
CA ASP A 41 2.61 -18.82 15.20
C ASP A 41 1.78 -17.60 14.75
N ILE A 42 0.80 -17.17 15.56
CA ILE A 42 -0.04 -16.00 15.26
C ILE A 42 0.12 -14.97 16.38
N THR A 43 0.43 -13.73 16.00
CA THR A 43 0.52 -12.61 16.92
C THR A 43 -0.67 -11.67 16.72
N PRO A 44 -1.64 -11.61 17.65
CA PRO A 44 -2.70 -10.62 17.61
C PRO A 44 -2.20 -9.24 18.03
N VAL A 45 -2.53 -8.21 17.26
CA VAL A 45 -2.19 -6.79 17.50
C VAL A 45 -3.46 -5.96 17.67
N ILE A 46 -3.58 -5.26 18.79
CA ILE A 46 -4.74 -4.40 19.11
C ILE A 46 -4.45 -2.95 18.74
N ALA A 47 -5.03 -2.51 17.62
CA ALA A 47 -5.03 -1.14 17.15
C ALA A 47 -5.96 -0.23 17.97
N LYS A 48 -5.94 1.07 17.71
CA LYS A 48 -6.86 2.05 18.34
C LYS A 48 -8.10 2.31 17.50
N HIS A 49 -8.09 1.99 16.22
CA HIS A 49 -9.24 2.12 15.33
C HIS A 49 -9.26 1.02 14.26
N GLU A 50 -10.44 0.53 13.86
CA GLU A 50 -10.56 -0.58 12.89
C GLU A 50 -10.10 -0.20 11.48
N PHE A 51 -10.28 1.07 11.07
CA PHE A 51 -9.65 1.58 9.85
C PHE A 51 -8.14 1.38 9.87
N ALA A 52 -7.48 1.76 10.98
CA ALA A 52 -6.04 1.63 11.11
C ALA A 52 -5.61 0.17 11.16
N ALA A 53 -6.37 -0.72 11.82
CA ALA A 53 -6.13 -2.17 11.78
C ALA A 53 -6.25 -2.73 10.35
N GLY A 54 -7.24 -2.28 9.58
CA GLY A 54 -7.38 -2.63 8.16
C GLY A 54 -6.20 -2.13 7.33
N ALA A 55 -5.75 -0.90 7.56
CA ALA A 55 -4.57 -0.33 6.91
C ALA A 55 -3.28 -1.07 7.32
N MET A 56 -3.13 -1.51 8.58
CA MET A 56 -2.02 -2.34 9.03
C MET A 56 -1.96 -3.66 8.25
N ALA A 57 -3.11 -4.32 8.09
CA ALA A 57 -3.20 -5.54 7.29
C ALA A 57 -2.83 -5.29 5.82
N ASP A 58 -3.31 -4.19 5.25
CA ASP A 58 -2.94 -3.75 3.89
C ASP A 58 -1.41 -3.54 3.76
N GLY A 59 -0.79 -2.80 4.67
CA GLY A 59 0.65 -2.52 4.63
C GLY A 59 1.52 -3.76 4.79
N ALA A 60 1.11 -4.69 5.67
CA ALA A 60 1.75 -6.00 5.81
C ALA A 60 1.69 -6.78 4.48
N ALA A 61 0.54 -6.78 3.80
CA ALA A 61 0.36 -7.45 2.51
C ALA A 61 1.23 -6.83 1.40
N ARG A 62 1.21 -5.49 1.24
CA ARG A 62 1.94 -4.78 0.16
C ARG A 62 3.44 -5.05 0.15
N ILE A 63 4.06 -5.09 1.34
CA ILE A 63 5.51 -5.18 1.45
C ILE A 63 5.98 -6.63 1.61
N SER A 64 5.20 -7.51 2.23
CA SER A 64 5.54 -8.94 2.31
C SER A 64 5.36 -9.64 0.95
N GLY A 65 4.35 -9.24 0.16
CA GLY A 65 3.87 -9.96 -1.02
C GLY A 65 2.88 -11.08 -0.69
N GLY A 66 2.45 -11.17 0.58
CA GLY A 66 1.49 -12.16 1.10
C GLY A 66 0.09 -11.58 1.32
N ILE A 67 -0.70 -12.28 2.14
CA ILE A 67 -2.06 -11.87 2.54
C ILE A 67 -1.98 -11.16 3.89
N GLY A 68 -2.64 -10.01 4.01
CA GLY A 68 -2.86 -9.32 5.29
C GLY A 68 -4.16 -9.78 5.94
N ALA A 69 -4.25 -9.77 7.27
CA ALA A 69 -5.49 -10.12 7.97
C ALA A 69 -5.90 -9.08 9.02
N VAL A 70 -7.18 -8.75 9.02
CA VAL A 70 -7.81 -7.88 10.02
C VAL A 70 -8.98 -8.60 10.70
N LEU A 71 -9.09 -8.49 12.02
CA LEU A 71 -10.20 -8.99 12.82
C LEU A 71 -10.93 -7.82 13.49
N THR A 72 -12.23 -7.72 13.23
CA THR A 72 -13.10 -6.75 13.90
C THR A 72 -14.36 -7.42 14.46
N THR A 73 -14.97 -6.75 15.43
CA THR A 73 -16.30 -7.07 15.92
C THR A 73 -17.39 -6.52 15.00
N SER A 74 -18.64 -6.71 15.43
CA SER A 74 -19.85 -6.24 14.78
C SER A 74 -20.11 -4.74 14.92
N GLY A 75 -21.21 -4.26 14.36
CA GLY A 75 -21.69 -2.88 14.50
C GLY A 75 -20.68 -1.87 13.96
N GLY A 76 -20.32 -0.90 14.80
CA GLY A 76 -19.38 0.15 14.45
C GLY A 76 -18.03 -0.39 13.95
N GLY A 77 -17.48 -1.43 14.58
CA GLY A 77 -16.18 -1.96 14.16
C GLY A 77 -16.20 -2.54 12.73
N ALA A 78 -17.26 -3.27 12.40
CA ALA A 78 -17.47 -3.80 11.05
C ALA A 78 -17.62 -2.70 9.99
N LEU A 79 -18.19 -1.54 10.34
CA LEU A 79 -18.30 -0.39 9.43
C LEU A 79 -17.02 0.45 9.39
N ASN A 80 -16.28 0.54 10.50
CA ASN A 80 -15.04 1.29 10.59
C ASN A 80 -13.89 0.68 9.77
N VAL A 81 -13.92 -0.64 9.51
CA VAL A 81 -12.91 -1.30 8.64
C VAL A 81 -13.22 -1.13 7.14
N VAL A 82 -14.47 -0.80 6.78
CA VAL A 82 -14.93 -0.71 5.37
C VAL A 82 -14.08 0.24 4.52
N PRO A 83 -13.70 1.45 4.98
CA PRO A 83 -12.89 2.34 4.14
C PRO A 83 -11.49 1.78 3.86
N ALA A 84 -10.91 1.00 4.78
CA ALA A 84 -9.62 0.33 4.55
C ALA A 84 -9.76 -0.81 3.52
N LEU A 85 -10.87 -1.57 3.57
CA LEU A 85 -11.17 -2.58 2.55
C LEU A 85 -11.43 -1.95 1.18
N ALA A 86 -12.07 -0.78 1.11
CA ALA A 86 -12.26 -0.05 -0.14
C ALA A 86 -10.92 0.40 -0.76
N GLU A 87 -9.99 0.90 0.06
CA GLU A 87 -8.62 1.20 -0.40
C GLU A 87 -7.92 -0.05 -0.93
N ALA A 88 -7.91 -1.13 -0.16
CA ALA A 88 -7.33 -2.41 -0.59
C ALA A 88 -7.97 -2.92 -1.89
N TYR A 89 -9.27 -2.77 -2.07
CA TYR A 89 -9.98 -3.18 -3.27
C TYR A 89 -9.54 -2.41 -4.51
N ASP A 90 -9.48 -1.08 -4.41
CA ASP A 90 -9.10 -0.26 -5.57
C ASP A 90 -7.60 -0.35 -5.86
N SER A 91 -6.77 -0.47 -4.83
CA SER A 91 -5.32 -0.70 -4.95
C SER A 91 -4.94 -2.11 -5.40
N ARG A 92 -5.82 -3.12 -5.24
CA ARG A 92 -5.56 -4.56 -5.46
C ARG A 92 -4.75 -5.29 -4.38
N VAL A 93 -4.93 -4.92 -3.12
CA VAL A 93 -4.23 -5.53 -2.00
C VAL A 93 -5.04 -6.69 -1.39
N PRO A 94 -4.44 -7.88 -1.21
CA PRO A 94 -5.15 -9.04 -0.66
C PRO A 94 -5.25 -8.96 0.87
N VAL A 95 -6.31 -8.32 1.36
CA VAL A 95 -6.66 -8.26 2.79
C VAL A 95 -7.84 -9.17 3.12
N LEU A 96 -7.65 -10.09 4.06
CA LEU A 96 -8.71 -10.92 4.63
C LEU A 96 -9.31 -10.24 5.87
N ALA A 97 -10.57 -9.83 5.77
CA ALA A 97 -11.35 -9.35 6.90
C ALA A 97 -12.11 -10.49 7.58
N LEU A 98 -11.87 -10.66 8.88
CA LEU A 98 -12.69 -11.50 9.76
C LEU A 98 -13.61 -10.57 10.56
N ILE A 99 -14.91 -10.75 10.43
CA ILE A 99 -15.91 -9.89 11.06
C ILE A 99 -16.79 -10.74 11.95
N GLY A 100 -16.65 -10.55 13.26
CA GLY A 100 -17.56 -11.13 14.25
C GLY A 100 -18.96 -10.52 14.13
N THR A 101 -20.02 -11.33 14.24
CA THR A 101 -21.41 -10.84 14.27
C THR A 101 -22.22 -11.42 15.43
N ALA A 102 -23.39 -10.83 15.68
CA ALA A 102 -24.30 -11.24 16.74
C ALA A 102 -24.60 -12.75 16.69
N PRO A 103 -24.77 -13.43 17.84
CA PRO A 103 -25.08 -14.85 17.85
C PRO A 103 -26.43 -15.09 17.15
N ARG A 104 -26.52 -16.17 16.37
CA ARG A 104 -27.67 -16.49 15.50
C ARG A 104 -29.04 -16.39 16.20
N PRO A 105 -29.24 -16.83 17.46
CA PRO A 105 -30.52 -16.71 18.14
C PRO A 105 -31.03 -15.27 18.36
N THR A 106 -30.16 -14.26 18.21
CA THR A 106 -30.46 -12.83 18.44
C THR A 106 -30.60 -12.03 17.14
N VAL A 107 -30.18 -12.60 16.01
CA VAL A 107 -30.28 -11.97 14.68
C VAL A 107 -31.75 -11.75 14.32
N GLY A 108 -32.08 -10.56 13.83
CA GLY A 108 -33.43 -10.13 13.46
C GLY A 108 -34.36 -9.89 14.66
N ARG A 109 -33.82 -9.86 15.89
CA ARG A 109 -34.61 -9.72 17.14
C ARG A 109 -34.25 -8.48 17.95
N GLY A 110 -33.55 -7.52 17.34
CA GLY A 110 -33.07 -6.31 18.02
C GLY A 110 -31.86 -6.56 18.93
N GLY A 111 -31.05 -7.58 18.61
CA GLY A 111 -29.78 -7.83 19.31
C GLY A 111 -28.82 -6.66 19.15
N PHE A 112 -28.02 -6.39 20.18
CA PHE A 112 -27.00 -5.34 20.12
C PHE A 112 -25.98 -5.66 19.01
N GLN A 113 -25.75 -4.69 18.12
CA GLN A 113 -24.85 -4.79 16.97
C GLN A 113 -25.20 -5.89 15.96
N ASP A 114 -26.47 -6.25 15.82
CA ASP A 114 -26.96 -7.03 14.67
C ASP A 114 -26.89 -6.20 13.37
N MET A 115 -26.54 -6.86 12.26
CA MET A 115 -26.26 -6.25 10.95
C MET A 115 -26.61 -7.17 9.77
N LEU A 116 -27.49 -8.14 9.98
CA LEU A 116 -27.83 -9.16 8.96
C LEU A 116 -29.33 -9.22 8.65
N THR A 117 -30.12 -8.24 9.07
CA THR A 117 -31.58 -8.22 8.87
C THR A 117 -32.07 -6.84 8.39
N PRO A 118 -31.75 -6.44 7.16
CA PRO A 118 -32.32 -5.23 6.57
C PRO A 118 -33.83 -5.38 6.29
N PRO A 119 -34.62 -4.29 6.38
CA PRO A 119 -34.21 -2.91 6.66
C PRO A 119 -34.12 -2.57 8.17
N ASP A 120 -34.38 -3.54 9.05
CA ASP A 120 -34.39 -3.31 10.51
C ASP A 120 -32.98 -3.09 11.08
N THR A 121 -31.96 -3.65 10.43
CA THR A 121 -30.54 -3.40 10.69
C THR A 121 -29.80 -3.03 9.40
N ILE A 122 -28.56 -2.56 9.52
CA ILE A 122 -27.71 -2.29 8.35
C ILE A 122 -27.50 -3.57 7.55
N ASP A 123 -27.49 -3.47 6.22
CA ASP A 123 -27.16 -4.59 5.33
C ASP A 123 -25.63 -4.72 5.18
N LEU A 124 -24.97 -5.41 6.13
CA LEU A 124 -23.51 -5.55 6.07
C LEU A 124 -23.06 -6.29 4.80
N THR A 125 -23.82 -7.28 4.33
CA THR A 125 -23.41 -8.07 3.16
C THR A 125 -23.47 -7.25 1.89
N ALA A 126 -24.44 -6.34 1.74
CA ALA A 126 -24.45 -5.36 0.66
C ALA A 126 -23.27 -4.37 0.73
N VAL A 127 -22.90 -3.92 1.93
CA VAL A 127 -21.71 -3.06 2.12
C VAL A 127 -20.44 -3.81 1.70
N LEU A 128 -20.23 -5.03 2.20
CA LEU A 128 -19.05 -5.84 1.87
C LEU A 128 -18.99 -6.18 0.38
N ALA A 129 -20.12 -6.46 -0.26
CA ALA A 129 -20.18 -6.71 -1.70
C ALA A 129 -19.64 -5.53 -2.54
N GLY A 130 -19.76 -4.30 -2.03
CA GLY A 130 -19.28 -3.10 -2.71
C GLY A 130 -17.78 -2.83 -2.55
N VAL A 131 -17.14 -3.41 -1.54
CA VAL A 131 -15.74 -3.12 -1.17
C VAL A 131 -14.85 -4.35 -1.07
N THR A 132 -15.34 -5.53 -1.46
CA THR A 132 -14.57 -6.79 -1.47
C THR A 132 -14.75 -7.52 -2.80
N GLY A 133 -13.76 -8.33 -3.17
CA GLY A 133 -13.87 -9.24 -4.32
C GLY A 133 -14.78 -10.43 -4.02
N ALA A 134 -14.90 -10.81 -2.75
CA ALA A 134 -15.83 -11.82 -2.27
C ALA A 134 -16.06 -11.67 -0.76
N TYR A 135 -17.23 -12.09 -0.31
CA TYR A 135 -17.50 -12.31 1.11
C TYR A 135 -18.27 -13.63 1.30
N ALA A 136 -18.21 -14.18 2.51
CA ALA A 136 -19.05 -15.29 2.91
C ALA A 136 -19.54 -15.12 4.37
N VAL A 137 -20.79 -15.50 4.62
CA VAL A 137 -21.34 -15.61 5.98
C VAL A 137 -21.22 -17.07 6.41
N VAL A 138 -20.56 -17.32 7.54
CA VAL A 138 -20.36 -18.66 8.10
C VAL A 138 -21.40 -18.87 9.21
N ASP A 139 -22.64 -19.17 8.83
CA ASP A 139 -23.76 -19.41 9.76
C ASP A 139 -23.87 -20.87 10.24
N ASP A 140 -23.09 -21.77 9.65
CA ASP A 140 -22.96 -23.18 10.00
C ASP A 140 -21.47 -23.57 10.11
N PRO A 141 -21.01 -24.22 11.20
CA PRO A 141 -19.62 -24.67 11.35
C PRO A 141 -19.09 -25.50 10.17
N ASP A 142 -19.93 -26.34 9.56
CA ASP A 142 -19.53 -27.21 8.45
C ASP A 142 -19.34 -26.44 7.12
N SER A 143 -19.80 -25.19 7.03
CA SER A 143 -19.64 -24.33 5.85
C SER A 143 -18.28 -23.62 5.77
N LEU A 144 -17.47 -23.67 6.83
CA LEU A 144 -16.22 -22.91 6.96
C LEU A 144 -15.24 -23.16 5.79
N ALA A 145 -15.06 -24.42 5.39
CA ALA A 145 -14.13 -24.77 4.31
C ALA A 145 -14.56 -24.20 2.94
N ALA A 146 -15.86 -24.22 2.66
CA ALA A 146 -16.41 -23.62 1.44
C ALA A 146 -16.28 -22.09 1.46
N ALA A 147 -16.53 -21.46 2.61
CA ALA A 147 -16.35 -20.02 2.80
C ALA A 147 -14.89 -19.60 2.59
N PHE A 148 -13.91 -20.35 3.13
CA PHE A 148 -12.50 -20.10 2.89
C PHE A 148 -12.12 -20.23 1.41
N THR A 149 -12.66 -21.22 0.69
CA THR A 149 -12.42 -21.37 -0.76
C THR A 149 -12.84 -20.12 -1.54
N VAL A 150 -14.00 -19.55 -1.19
CA VAL A 150 -14.53 -18.32 -1.80
C VAL A 150 -13.58 -17.14 -1.56
N VAL A 151 -13.20 -16.89 -0.29
CA VAL A 151 -12.37 -15.72 0.04
C VAL A 151 -10.92 -15.86 -0.45
N VAL A 152 -10.32 -17.05 -0.37
CA VAL A 152 -8.95 -17.31 -0.86
C VAL A 152 -8.85 -17.12 -2.36
N THR A 153 -9.90 -17.50 -3.11
CA THR A 153 -9.96 -17.25 -4.56
C THR A 153 -9.92 -15.75 -4.88
N ALA A 154 -10.62 -14.91 -4.11
CA ALA A 154 -10.57 -13.46 -4.29
C ALA A 154 -9.20 -12.88 -3.90
N LEU A 155 -8.62 -13.33 -2.77
CA LEU A 155 -7.32 -12.91 -2.29
C LEU A 155 -6.21 -13.19 -3.32
N HIS A 156 -6.18 -14.37 -3.94
CA HIS A 156 -5.20 -14.69 -4.99
C HIS A 156 -5.33 -13.82 -6.26
N ARG A 157 -6.46 -13.14 -6.46
CA ARG A 157 -6.66 -12.17 -7.56
C ARG A 157 -6.24 -10.75 -7.18
N GLY A 158 -5.66 -10.58 -5.98
CA GLY A 158 -5.32 -9.28 -5.40
C GLY A 158 -6.57 -8.51 -4.96
N LEU A 159 -7.61 -9.18 -4.46
CA LEU A 159 -8.81 -8.49 -3.97
C LEU A 159 -9.00 -8.77 -2.48
N PRO A 160 -9.42 -7.78 -1.67
CA PRO A 160 -9.78 -8.04 -0.30
C PRO A 160 -11.04 -8.91 -0.26
N ALA A 161 -11.16 -9.69 0.81
CA ALA A 161 -12.27 -10.60 1.00
C ALA A 161 -12.68 -10.66 2.47
N ALA A 162 -13.95 -11.02 2.74
CA ALA A 162 -14.48 -10.99 4.10
C ALA A 162 -15.16 -12.30 4.52
N LEU A 163 -14.93 -12.74 5.75
CA LEU A 163 -15.72 -13.75 6.43
C LEU A 163 -16.51 -13.10 7.55
N VAL A 164 -17.84 -13.29 7.56
CA VAL A 164 -18.73 -12.83 8.63
C VAL A 164 -19.14 -14.04 9.47
N ILE A 165 -18.78 -14.05 10.76
CA ILE A 165 -18.91 -15.24 11.62
C ILE A 165 -19.71 -14.91 12.89
N PRO A 166 -20.92 -15.48 13.09
CA PRO A 166 -21.69 -15.31 14.32
C PRO A 166 -20.95 -15.82 15.55
N LYS A 167 -21.08 -15.11 16.68
CA LYS A 167 -20.39 -15.44 17.94
C LYS A 167 -20.57 -16.90 18.37
N ASP A 168 -21.78 -17.43 18.27
CA ASP A 168 -22.09 -18.81 18.66
C ASP A 168 -21.52 -19.85 17.68
N VAL A 169 -21.32 -19.49 16.41
CA VAL A 169 -20.62 -20.33 15.42
C VAL A 169 -19.13 -20.39 15.74
N GLN A 170 -18.50 -19.26 16.10
CA GLN A 170 -17.07 -19.23 16.45
C GLN A 170 -16.74 -20.22 17.60
N ALA A 171 -17.62 -20.33 18.59
CA ALA A 171 -17.44 -21.20 19.75
C ALA A 171 -17.89 -22.66 19.50
N ALA A 172 -18.55 -22.94 18.38
CA ALA A 172 -19.06 -24.26 18.10
C ALA A 172 -17.91 -25.26 17.85
N PRO A 173 -18.05 -26.54 18.25
CA PRO A 173 -17.11 -27.59 17.88
C PRO A 173 -17.04 -27.73 16.36
N ALA A 174 -15.84 -27.86 15.82
CA ALA A 174 -15.62 -28.00 14.39
C ALA A 174 -14.77 -29.23 14.08
N ARG A 175 -15.01 -29.83 12.91
CA ARG A 175 -14.19 -30.94 12.40
C ARG A 175 -13.09 -30.36 11.51
N PRO A 176 -11.82 -30.79 11.67
CA PRO A 176 -10.77 -30.39 10.76
C PRO A 176 -11.15 -30.75 9.32
N ALA A 177 -11.09 -29.76 8.42
CA ALA A 177 -11.21 -29.95 6.99
C ALA A 177 -9.83 -29.82 6.33
N ALA A 178 -9.68 -30.38 5.13
CA ALA A 178 -8.49 -30.11 4.33
C ALA A 178 -8.43 -28.60 3.99
N PRO A 179 -7.22 -28.00 3.98
CA PRO A 179 -7.07 -26.61 3.57
C PRO A 179 -7.64 -26.38 2.17
N PRO A 180 -8.18 -25.18 1.88
CA PRO A 180 -8.41 -24.76 0.51
C PRO A 180 -7.09 -24.87 -0.25
N ARG A 181 -7.11 -25.59 -1.37
CA ARG A 181 -5.94 -25.65 -2.23
C ARG A 181 -5.86 -24.35 -3.04
N PRO A 182 -4.70 -23.68 -3.10
CA PRO A 182 -4.51 -22.56 -4.00
C PRO A 182 -4.91 -22.98 -5.42
N LEU A 183 -5.62 -22.10 -6.13
CA LEU A 183 -5.79 -22.28 -7.56
C LEU A 183 -4.41 -22.16 -8.20
N PRO A 184 -4.01 -23.07 -9.10
CA PRO A 184 -2.79 -22.87 -9.87
C PRO A 184 -2.89 -21.54 -10.62
N PRO A 185 -1.78 -20.80 -10.79
CA PRO A 185 -1.78 -19.66 -11.68
C PRO A 185 -2.30 -20.10 -13.06
N ASP A 186 -3.11 -19.25 -13.69
CA ASP A 186 -3.44 -19.44 -15.11
C ASP A 186 -2.11 -19.60 -15.89
N SER A 187 -2.09 -20.49 -16.89
CA SER A 187 -0.88 -20.80 -17.67
C SER A 187 -0.12 -19.54 -18.06
N SER A 188 1.17 -19.47 -17.72
CA SER A 188 2.03 -18.34 -18.09
C SER A 188 1.96 -18.11 -19.60
N PRO A 189 1.67 -16.88 -20.07
CA PRO A 189 1.58 -16.60 -21.49
C PRO A 189 2.93 -16.82 -22.17
N GLU A 190 2.92 -17.29 -23.42
CA GLU A 190 4.15 -17.52 -24.19
C GLU A 190 4.87 -16.19 -24.47
N SER A 191 6.13 -16.07 -24.05
CA SER A 191 6.93 -14.85 -24.17
C SER A 191 7.79 -14.80 -25.45
N ASN A 192 7.98 -15.93 -26.15
CA ASN A 192 8.88 -16.07 -27.30
C ASN A 192 8.59 -15.09 -28.44
N SER A 193 7.31 -14.90 -28.77
CA SER A 193 6.92 -14.01 -29.88
C SER A 193 7.17 -12.55 -29.53
N LEU A 194 6.93 -12.16 -28.28
CA LEU A 194 7.25 -10.81 -27.79
C LEU A 194 8.77 -10.59 -27.77
N ALA A 195 9.53 -11.56 -27.28
CA ALA A 195 11.00 -11.52 -27.28
C ALA A 195 11.54 -11.25 -28.69
N ALA A 196 11.09 -12.00 -29.69
CA ALA A 196 11.52 -11.82 -31.08
C ALA A 196 11.21 -10.41 -31.61
N ARG A 197 10.01 -9.89 -31.34
CA ARG A 197 9.60 -8.53 -31.76
C ARG A 197 10.43 -7.43 -31.10
N LEU A 198 10.71 -7.56 -29.80
CA LEU A 198 11.53 -6.59 -29.07
C LEU A 198 12.98 -6.62 -29.55
N THR A 199 13.54 -7.81 -29.78
CA THR A 199 14.90 -7.97 -30.31
C THR A 199 15.04 -7.39 -31.71
N GLU A 200 14.07 -7.60 -32.59
CA GLU A 200 14.05 -7.03 -33.94
C GLU A 200 13.98 -5.50 -33.90
N LEU A 201 13.06 -4.94 -33.09
CA LEU A 201 12.93 -3.49 -32.90
C LEU A 201 14.26 -2.85 -32.46
N VAL A 202 14.93 -3.43 -31.48
CA VAL A 202 16.22 -2.91 -30.97
C VAL A 202 17.34 -3.09 -32.00
N ALA A 203 17.35 -4.20 -32.74
CA ALA A 203 18.34 -4.46 -33.80
C ALA A 203 18.24 -3.44 -34.95
N ASP A 204 17.04 -2.95 -35.24
CA ASP A 204 16.77 -1.90 -36.23
C ASP A 204 17.05 -0.48 -35.71
N GLY A 205 17.52 -0.36 -34.46
CA GLY A 205 17.86 0.91 -33.82
C GLY A 205 16.71 1.58 -33.08
N GLY A 206 15.58 0.88 -32.89
CA GLY A 206 14.45 1.37 -32.11
C GLY A 206 14.69 1.33 -30.59
N HIS A 207 13.92 2.13 -29.87
CA HIS A 207 14.05 2.33 -28.43
C HIS A 207 12.86 1.76 -27.66
N VAL A 208 13.13 0.87 -26.70
CA VAL A 208 12.14 0.38 -25.75
C VAL A 208 12.23 1.16 -24.45
N CYS A 209 11.09 1.63 -23.94
CA CYS A 209 10.97 2.11 -22.56
C CYS A 209 10.16 1.10 -21.74
N ILE A 210 10.73 0.60 -20.64
CA ILE A 210 10.02 -0.25 -19.69
C ILE A 210 9.35 0.63 -18.66
N TRP A 211 8.06 0.41 -18.45
CA TRP A 211 7.29 1.07 -17.39
C TRP A 211 6.87 0.04 -16.34
N ALA A 212 7.50 0.07 -15.17
CA ALA A 212 7.17 -0.82 -14.07
C ALA A 212 6.10 -0.25 -13.12
N GLY A 213 5.14 -1.10 -12.75
CA GLY A 213 4.00 -0.74 -11.91
C GLY A 213 4.08 -1.21 -10.46
N GLU A 214 2.99 -0.99 -9.75
CA GLU A 214 2.77 -1.43 -8.37
C GLU A 214 2.84 -2.96 -8.20
N GLU A 215 2.34 -3.74 -9.16
CA GLU A 215 2.41 -5.22 -9.13
C GLU A 215 3.87 -5.69 -9.14
N ALA A 216 4.71 -5.03 -9.96
CA ALA A 216 6.13 -5.33 -10.05
C ALA A 216 6.88 -5.00 -8.75
N SER A 217 6.47 -3.95 -8.04
CA SER A 217 6.97 -3.67 -6.69
C SER A 217 6.63 -4.80 -5.74
N TRP A 218 5.34 -5.16 -5.63
CA TRP A 218 4.89 -6.20 -4.70
C TRP A 218 5.60 -7.53 -4.92
N LEU A 219 5.80 -7.91 -6.18
CA LEU A 219 6.52 -9.12 -6.60
C LEU A 219 8.04 -9.00 -6.54
N ARG A 220 8.59 -7.86 -6.10
CA ARG A 220 10.04 -7.61 -5.91
C ARG A 220 10.85 -7.70 -7.19
N LEU A 221 10.31 -7.23 -8.32
CA LEU A 221 10.89 -7.44 -9.64
C LEU A 221 11.97 -6.43 -10.04
N ARG A 222 12.56 -5.69 -9.08
CA ARG A 222 13.65 -4.71 -9.33
C ARG A 222 14.79 -5.35 -10.15
N GLU A 223 15.36 -6.44 -9.66
CA GLU A 223 16.49 -7.11 -10.31
C GLU A 223 16.09 -7.81 -11.64
N PRO A 224 14.99 -8.58 -11.71
CA PRO A 224 14.52 -9.14 -12.98
C PRO A 224 14.25 -8.08 -14.06
N ILE A 225 13.65 -6.94 -13.70
CA ILE A 225 13.37 -5.85 -14.65
C ILE A 225 14.66 -5.15 -15.06
N ASP A 226 15.64 -4.97 -14.18
CA ASP A 226 16.94 -4.40 -14.55
C ASP A 226 17.73 -5.32 -15.50
N ALA A 227 17.62 -6.64 -15.31
CA ALA A 227 18.20 -7.62 -16.22
C ALA A 227 17.53 -7.55 -17.60
N LEU A 228 16.20 -7.50 -17.66
CA LEU A 228 15.46 -7.31 -18.91
C LEU A 228 15.82 -5.99 -19.59
N ALA A 229 15.88 -4.89 -18.83
CA ALA A 229 16.26 -3.57 -19.33
C ALA A 229 17.68 -3.59 -19.92
N THR A 230 18.60 -4.30 -19.26
CA THR A 230 19.97 -4.48 -19.76
C THR A 230 20.01 -5.31 -21.04
N SER A 231 19.22 -6.38 -21.13
CA SER A 231 19.10 -7.20 -22.35
C SER A 231 18.48 -6.46 -23.53
N LEU A 232 17.66 -5.43 -23.30
CA LEU A 232 17.04 -4.63 -24.36
C LEU A 232 17.77 -3.32 -24.64
N GLY A 233 18.72 -2.94 -23.79
CA GLY A 233 19.22 -1.57 -23.75
C GLY A 233 18.11 -0.53 -23.52
N ALA A 234 17.09 -0.88 -22.73
CA ALA A 234 15.92 -0.06 -22.47
C ALA A 234 16.16 0.96 -21.33
N THR A 235 15.44 2.08 -21.40
CA THR A 235 15.26 3.00 -20.27
C THR A 235 14.10 2.51 -19.41
N VAL A 236 14.18 2.71 -18.08
CA VAL A 236 13.12 2.35 -17.15
C VAL A 236 12.43 3.61 -16.64
N VAL A 237 11.10 3.58 -16.53
CA VAL A 237 10.29 4.51 -15.75
C VAL A 237 9.39 3.71 -14.82
N VAL A 238 8.90 4.35 -13.77
CA VAL A 238 8.06 3.68 -12.76
C VAL A 238 6.79 4.46 -12.49
N SER A 239 5.70 3.74 -12.24
CA SER A 239 4.50 4.36 -11.65
C SER A 239 4.78 4.87 -10.23
N PRO A 240 3.98 5.79 -9.70
CA PRO A 240 4.06 6.22 -8.31
C PRO A 240 4.08 5.06 -7.29
N GLY A 241 3.23 4.04 -7.50
CA GLY A 241 3.16 2.85 -6.62
C GLY A 241 4.27 1.82 -6.87
N GLY A 242 4.95 1.89 -8.02
CA GLY A 242 6.07 1.01 -8.40
C GLY A 242 7.45 1.62 -8.16
N ARG A 243 7.52 2.73 -7.42
CA ARG A 243 8.71 3.60 -7.34
C ARG A 243 9.99 2.87 -6.93
N ASP A 244 9.92 1.95 -5.97
CA ASP A 244 11.08 1.21 -5.46
C ASP A 244 11.72 0.24 -6.48
N VAL A 245 10.98 -0.15 -7.52
CA VAL A 245 11.53 -0.92 -8.66
C VAL A 245 12.55 -0.10 -9.45
N GLY A 246 12.45 1.23 -9.41
CA GLY A 246 13.28 2.16 -10.16
C GLY A 246 14.65 2.45 -9.53
N ALA A 247 15.04 1.80 -8.43
CA ALA A 247 16.34 2.01 -7.80
C ALA A 247 17.49 1.34 -8.58
N THR A 248 17.63 1.71 -9.85
CA THR A 248 18.63 1.21 -10.81
C THR A 248 19.22 2.39 -11.58
N GLY A 249 20.41 2.22 -12.16
CA GLY A 249 21.06 3.28 -12.95
C GLY A 249 20.34 3.66 -14.26
N ARG A 250 19.25 2.98 -14.62
CA ARG A 250 18.49 3.15 -15.86
C ARG A 250 17.15 3.85 -15.68
N CYS A 251 16.78 4.18 -14.44
CA CYS A 251 15.50 4.79 -14.14
C CYS A 251 15.51 6.29 -14.47
N ALA A 252 14.62 6.72 -15.36
CA ALA A 252 14.40 8.12 -15.70
C ALA A 252 13.36 8.80 -14.78
N GLY A 253 12.92 8.12 -13.71
CA GLY A 253 12.04 8.67 -12.69
C GLY A 253 10.61 8.12 -12.72
N VAL A 254 9.75 8.78 -11.95
CA VAL A 254 8.34 8.43 -11.76
C VAL A 254 7.47 9.05 -12.86
N THR A 255 6.39 8.38 -13.28
CA THR A 255 5.38 8.88 -14.23
C THR A 255 4.15 9.51 -13.54
N GLY A 256 3.30 10.16 -14.33
CA GLY A 256 1.97 10.58 -13.89
C GLY A 256 1.91 11.93 -13.18
N VAL A 257 0.89 12.14 -12.34
CA VAL A 257 0.58 13.45 -11.72
C VAL A 257 1.70 13.97 -10.80
N MET A 258 2.56 13.08 -10.30
CA MET A 258 3.71 13.38 -9.44
C MET A 258 5.04 13.05 -10.16
N GLY A 259 4.97 12.97 -11.50
CA GLY A 259 6.04 12.43 -12.32
C GLY A 259 7.18 13.41 -12.60
N HIS A 260 8.25 12.88 -13.16
CA HIS A 260 9.46 13.61 -13.52
C HIS A 260 9.44 14.01 -15.00
N PRO A 261 9.90 15.22 -15.35
CA PRO A 261 10.14 15.61 -16.75
C PRO A 261 10.98 14.59 -17.53
N SER A 262 12.01 14.01 -16.90
CA SER A 262 12.85 12.98 -17.51
C SER A 262 12.09 11.69 -17.84
N ALA A 263 11.09 11.31 -17.05
CA ALA A 263 10.25 10.14 -17.32
C ALA A 263 9.33 10.39 -18.52
N HIS A 264 8.73 11.58 -18.60
CA HIS A 264 7.93 11.99 -19.77
C HIS A 264 8.79 12.00 -21.04
N LYS A 265 10.00 12.57 -20.97
CA LYS A 265 10.94 12.60 -22.08
C LYS A 265 11.31 11.19 -22.54
N ALA A 266 11.69 10.30 -21.62
CA ALA A 266 12.04 8.91 -21.92
C ALA A 266 10.91 8.16 -22.64
N LEU A 267 9.66 8.37 -22.22
CA LEU A 267 8.49 7.79 -22.89
C LEU A 267 8.22 8.41 -24.27
N SER A 268 8.45 9.72 -24.44
CA SER A 268 8.26 10.41 -25.72
C SER A 268 9.28 10.05 -26.80
N GLU A 269 10.48 9.63 -26.39
CA GLU A 269 11.57 9.22 -27.28
C GLU A 269 11.55 7.71 -27.59
N ALA A 270 10.62 6.96 -26.99
CA ALA A 270 10.52 5.52 -27.17
C ALA A 270 9.62 5.14 -28.36
N ASP A 271 10.04 4.13 -29.11
CA ASP A 271 9.27 3.51 -30.20
C ASP A 271 8.27 2.48 -29.68
N LEU A 272 8.47 1.96 -28.47
CA LEU A 272 7.55 1.02 -27.81
C LEU A 272 7.62 1.15 -26.29
N TRP A 273 6.45 1.10 -25.65
CA TRP A 273 6.33 0.98 -24.20
C TRP A 273 6.07 -0.48 -23.80
N LEU A 274 6.94 -1.04 -22.98
CA LEU A 274 6.73 -2.32 -22.32
C LEU A 274 6.29 -2.08 -20.88
N VAL A 275 4.97 -2.13 -20.66
CA VAL A 275 4.37 -1.87 -19.35
C VAL A 275 4.26 -3.18 -18.58
N LEU A 276 4.87 -3.24 -17.40
CA LEU A 276 4.94 -4.43 -16.56
C LEU A 276 4.25 -4.17 -15.22
N GLY A 277 3.10 -4.80 -15.00
CA GLY A 277 2.43 -4.81 -13.71
C GLY A 277 1.86 -3.46 -13.26
N CYS A 278 1.46 -2.59 -14.20
CA CYS A 278 0.92 -1.26 -13.92
C CYS A 278 -0.49 -1.11 -14.47
N ARG A 279 -1.45 -0.64 -13.67
CA ARG A 279 -2.82 -0.45 -14.15
C ARG A 279 -3.01 0.77 -15.05
N MET A 280 -1.99 1.61 -15.22
CA MET A 280 -2.04 2.84 -16.02
C MET A 280 -3.24 3.72 -15.66
N SER A 281 -3.50 3.87 -14.35
CA SER A 281 -4.53 4.77 -13.82
C SER A 281 -4.23 6.22 -14.22
N LEU A 282 -5.19 7.13 -13.99
CA LEU A 282 -4.95 8.55 -14.28
C LEU A 282 -3.79 9.08 -13.43
N THR A 283 -3.68 8.61 -12.18
CA THR A 283 -2.57 8.94 -11.29
C THR A 283 -1.22 8.48 -11.86
N ASP A 284 -1.19 7.31 -12.50
CA ASP A 284 0.04 6.77 -13.10
C ASP A 284 0.44 7.50 -14.39
N ARG A 285 -0.53 7.97 -15.18
CA ARG A 285 -0.27 8.40 -16.56
C ARG A 285 -0.63 9.84 -16.92
N ALA A 286 -1.19 10.63 -16.02
CA ALA A 286 -1.64 12.00 -16.36
C ALA A 286 -0.56 12.76 -17.13
N GLY A 287 -0.96 13.41 -18.22
CA GLY A 287 -0.04 14.09 -19.14
C GLY A 287 0.61 13.19 -20.21
N LEU A 288 0.27 11.89 -20.27
CA LEU A 288 0.82 10.94 -21.25
C LEU A 288 -0.23 10.41 -22.24
N ASP A 289 -1.49 10.86 -22.19
CA ASP A 289 -2.56 10.30 -23.03
C ASP A 289 -2.29 10.50 -24.55
N ASP A 290 -1.78 11.66 -24.97
CA ASP A 290 -1.43 11.92 -26.37
C ASP A 290 -0.27 11.04 -26.85
N LEU A 291 0.75 10.85 -26.00
CA LEU A 291 1.87 9.95 -26.30
C LEU A 291 1.41 8.50 -26.36
N ALA A 292 0.55 8.08 -25.41
CA ALA A 292 0.01 6.73 -25.37
C ALA A 292 -0.82 6.40 -26.62
N ALA A 293 -1.48 7.39 -27.22
CA ALA A 293 -2.21 7.21 -28.48
C ALA A 293 -1.29 7.12 -29.72
N ALA A 294 -0.07 7.64 -29.63
CA ALA A 294 0.90 7.69 -30.73
C ALA A 294 1.95 6.57 -30.69
N THR A 295 2.24 6.02 -29.51
CA THR A 295 3.29 5.02 -29.29
C THR A 295 2.68 3.63 -29.07
N PRO A 296 3.17 2.57 -29.72
CA PRO A 296 2.79 1.18 -29.42
C PRO A 296 3.02 0.81 -27.95
N ILE A 297 2.02 0.18 -27.32
CA ILE A 297 2.07 -0.25 -25.92
C ILE A 297 1.80 -1.75 -25.81
N VAL A 298 2.77 -2.48 -25.28
CA VAL A 298 2.60 -3.87 -24.83
C VAL A 298 2.50 -3.85 -23.31
N HIS A 299 1.33 -4.23 -22.79
CA HIS A 299 1.07 -4.30 -21.37
C HIS A 299 1.02 -5.76 -20.90
N VAL A 300 1.77 -6.09 -19.85
CA VAL A 300 1.77 -7.41 -19.21
C VAL A 300 1.47 -7.26 -17.72
N GLY A 301 0.49 -7.99 -17.21
CA GLY A 301 0.14 -8.00 -15.79
C GLY A 301 -1.19 -8.69 -15.48
N ALA A 302 -1.49 -8.86 -14.19
CA ALA A 302 -2.67 -9.60 -13.75
C ALA A 302 -3.98 -8.82 -13.97
N TRP A 303 -3.88 -7.50 -14.03
CA TRP A 303 -5.04 -6.62 -14.16
C TRP A 303 -5.03 -5.87 -15.48
N ARG A 304 -6.23 -5.58 -15.99
CA ARG A 304 -6.39 -4.79 -17.22
C ARG A 304 -5.96 -3.33 -16.99
N PRO A 305 -5.30 -2.71 -17.99
CA PRO A 305 -4.98 -1.29 -17.96
C PRO A 305 -6.27 -0.44 -17.99
N ARG A 306 -6.23 0.75 -17.37
CA ARG A 306 -7.35 1.72 -17.33
C ARG A 306 -7.36 2.69 -18.52
N ILE A 307 -6.64 2.38 -19.60
CA ILE A 307 -6.59 3.17 -20.84
C ILE A 307 -6.86 2.28 -22.06
N SER A 308 -7.55 2.82 -23.07
CA SER A 308 -7.89 2.09 -24.31
C SER A 308 -6.77 2.08 -25.37
N ALA A 309 -5.74 2.92 -25.22
CA ALA A 309 -4.67 3.08 -26.20
C ALA A 309 -3.68 1.89 -26.22
N VAL A 310 -3.81 0.94 -25.30
CA VAL A 310 -2.95 -0.25 -25.23
C VAL A 310 -3.08 -1.08 -26.51
N THR A 311 -1.97 -1.25 -27.23
CA THR A 311 -1.91 -2.02 -28.49
C THR A 311 -2.14 -3.50 -28.24
N GLU A 312 -1.52 -4.03 -27.17
CA GLU A 312 -1.59 -5.44 -26.79
C GLU A 312 -1.60 -5.57 -25.27
N HIS A 313 -2.59 -6.29 -24.74
CA HIS A 313 -2.64 -6.66 -23.33
C HIS A 313 -2.45 -8.18 -23.20
N ILE A 314 -1.42 -8.57 -22.45
CA ILE A 314 -1.07 -9.95 -22.12
C ILE A 314 -1.45 -10.19 -20.65
N PRO A 315 -2.58 -10.86 -20.36
CA PRO A 315 -2.93 -11.23 -18.98
C PRO A 315 -1.89 -12.18 -18.41
N CYS A 316 -1.30 -11.84 -17.27
CA CYS A 316 -0.24 -12.62 -16.65
C CYS A 316 -0.39 -12.59 -15.13
N THR A 317 -0.63 -13.74 -14.51
CA THR A 317 -0.76 -13.88 -13.05
C THR A 317 0.56 -14.24 -12.37
N ASP A 318 1.57 -14.64 -13.15
CA ASP A 318 2.94 -14.89 -12.71
C ASP A 318 3.92 -14.01 -13.49
N LEU A 319 3.91 -12.72 -13.16
CA LEU A 319 4.74 -11.71 -13.82
C LEU A 319 6.25 -11.99 -13.59
N SER A 320 6.63 -12.60 -12.48
CA SER A 320 8.02 -12.98 -12.19
C SER A 320 8.53 -13.98 -13.23
N ALA A 321 7.84 -15.11 -13.39
CA ALA A 321 8.22 -16.14 -14.36
C ALA A 321 8.18 -15.60 -15.80
N PHE A 322 7.24 -14.71 -16.11
CA PHE A 322 7.15 -14.10 -17.43
C PHE A 322 8.36 -13.20 -17.74
N VAL A 323 8.76 -12.33 -16.81
CA VAL A 323 9.92 -11.43 -17.00
C VAL A 323 11.21 -12.24 -17.14
N GLU A 324 11.38 -13.28 -16.33
CA GLU A 324 12.53 -14.20 -16.44
C GLU A 324 12.57 -14.91 -17.79
N SER A 325 11.45 -15.48 -18.21
CA SER A 325 11.31 -16.17 -19.50
C SER A 325 11.59 -15.22 -20.67
N LEU A 326 10.98 -14.03 -20.67
CA LEU A 326 11.17 -13.00 -21.70
C LEU A 326 12.65 -12.62 -21.83
N THR A 327 13.31 -12.36 -20.69
CA THR A 327 14.75 -12.04 -20.64
C THR A 327 15.60 -13.16 -21.23
N GLY A 328 15.30 -14.42 -20.88
CA GLY A 328 15.98 -15.59 -21.40
C GLY A 328 15.88 -15.77 -22.91
N HIS A 329 14.75 -15.40 -23.52
CA HIS A 329 14.55 -15.46 -24.97
C HIS A 329 15.22 -14.31 -25.75
N ILE A 330 15.39 -13.14 -25.13
CA ILE A 330 16.09 -12.00 -25.75
C ILE A 330 17.61 -12.25 -25.78
N GLY A 331 18.18 -12.84 -24.72
CA GLY A 331 19.62 -13.03 -24.60
C GLY A 331 20.38 -11.74 -24.24
N ALA A 332 21.69 -11.68 -24.51
CA ALA A 332 22.53 -10.53 -24.17
C ALA A 332 22.61 -9.52 -25.34
N ALA A 333 22.33 -8.23 -25.07
CA ALA A 333 22.49 -7.15 -26.04
C ALA A 333 23.90 -6.52 -26.04
N PRO A 334 24.29 -5.81 -27.12
CA PRO A 334 25.69 -5.44 -27.37
C PRO A 334 26.19 -4.17 -26.68
N ALA A 335 25.33 -3.35 -26.07
CA ALA A 335 25.76 -2.13 -25.35
C ALA A 335 24.76 -1.72 -24.26
N ALA A 336 25.28 -1.36 -23.07
CA ALA A 336 24.48 -0.77 -22.01
C ALA A 336 24.07 0.68 -22.40
N PRO A 337 22.80 1.08 -22.28
CA PRO A 337 22.42 2.47 -22.45
C PRO A 337 23.08 3.32 -21.36
N PRO A 338 23.34 4.60 -21.63
CA PRO A 338 23.86 5.53 -20.63
C PRO A 338 22.95 5.57 -19.40
N ALA A 339 23.53 5.89 -18.24
CA ALA A 339 22.75 6.07 -17.03
C ALA A 339 21.71 7.17 -17.24
N ALA A 340 20.47 6.91 -16.81
CA ALA A 340 19.41 7.90 -16.86
C ALA A 340 19.66 8.98 -15.78
N VAL A 341 19.39 10.23 -16.13
CA VAL A 341 19.42 11.35 -15.20
C VAL A 341 17.99 11.76 -14.90
N ILE A 342 17.68 11.89 -13.61
CA ILE A 342 16.36 12.29 -13.15
C ILE A 342 16.31 13.81 -13.06
N ASP A 343 15.43 14.40 -13.86
CA ASP A 343 15.16 15.83 -13.85
C ASP A 343 14.01 16.12 -12.90
N TYR A 344 14.18 17.14 -12.04
CA TYR A 344 13.16 17.54 -11.06
C TYR A 344 12.50 18.85 -11.48
N LEU A 345 11.24 19.03 -11.08
CA LEU A 345 10.59 20.33 -11.17
C LEU A 345 11.31 21.36 -10.28
N ARG A 346 11.30 22.62 -10.71
CA ARG A 346 11.85 23.72 -9.90
C ARG A 346 10.95 23.93 -8.68
N THR A 347 11.53 23.81 -7.49
CA THR A 347 10.87 24.18 -6.23
C THR A 347 10.66 25.71 -6.20
N PRO A 348 9.45 26.19 -5.87
CA PRO A 348 9.22 27.62 -5.62
C PRO A 348 10.09 28.14 -4.48
N ASP A 349 10.36 29.44 -4.46
CA ASP A 349 11.00 30.07 -3.30
C ASP A 349 9.99 30.10 -2.13
N THR A 350 10.41 29.74 -0.92
CA THR A 350 9.60 29.80 0.31
C THR A 350 10.14 30.86 1.26
N ASP A 351 9.23 31.47 2.05
CA ASP A 351 9.57 32.38 3.13
C ASP A 351 9.91 31.64 4.45
N LEU A 352 9.72 30.32 4.50
CA LEU A 352 10.10 29.48 5.63
C LEU A 352 11.52 28.91 5.50
N PRO A 353 12.14 28.48 6.63
CA PRO A 353 13.49 27.92 6.61
C PRO A 353 13.64 26.56 5.90
N LEU A 354 12.52 25.87 5.63
CA LEU A 354 12.50 24.52 5.08
C LEU A 354 11.49 24.41 3.93
N ASP A 355 12.01 24.07 2.75
CA ASP A 355 11.21 23.61 1.63
C ASP A 355 11.06 22.07 1.64
N MET A 356 9.96 21.57 1.08
CA MET A 356 9.56 20.16 1.01
C MET A 356 10.59 19.33 0.27
N ARG A 357 11.27 19.87 -0.75
CA ARG A 357 12.32 19.13 -1.44
C ARG A 357 13.50 18.89 -0.51
N THR A 358 13.99 19.92 0.17
CA THR A 358 15.06 19.82 1.16
C THR A 358 14.67 18.85 2.27
N VAL A 359 13.43 18.90 2.74
CA VAL A 359 12.91 17.99 3.78
C VAL A 359 12.96 16.53 3.32
N ILE A 360 12.34 16.24 2.17
CA ILE A 360 12.22 14.86 1.66
C ILE A 360 13.59 14.29 1.23
N ASP A 361 14.46 15.10 0.62
CA ASP A 361 15.82 14.69 0.25
C ASP A 361 16.66 14.36 1.49
N THR A 362 16.58 15.19 2.54
CA THR A 362 17.29 14.96 3.80
C THR A 362 16.79 13.70 4.50
N ILE A 363 15.48 13.45 4.55
CA ILE A 363 14.93 12.19 5.06
C ILE A 363 15.50 11.02 4.26
N GLY A 364 15.46 11.12 2.92
CA GLY A 364 15.94 10.11 2.00
C GLY A 364 17.39 9.68 2.19
N THR A 365 18.28 10.64 2.41
CA THR A 365 19.72 10.38 2.63
C THR A 365 20.03 9.72 3.96
N HIS A 366 19.09 9.77 4.92
CA HIS A 366 19.22 9.16 6.25
C HIS A 366 18.37 7.89 6.42
N LEU A 367 17.65 7.45 5.37
CA LEU A 367 16.85 6.22 5.43
C LEU A 367 17.74 5.00 5.73
N PRO A 368 17.34 4.11 6.66
CA PRO A 368 18.05 2.86 6.88
C PRO A 368 18.02 1.98 5.63
N THR A 369 19.13 1.33 5.32
CA THR A 369 19.21 0.36 4.21
C THR A 369 18.23 -0.80 4.41
N GLY A 370 17.48 -1.14 3.37
CA GLY A 370 16.50 -2.22 3.38
C GLY A 370 15.22 -1.92 4.17
N CYS A 371 14.99 -0.67 4.57
CA CYS A 371 13.76 -0.26 5.27
C CYS A 371 12.53 -0.30 4.35
N ALA A 372 11.35 -0.14 4.95
CA ALA A 372 10.13 0.20 4.23
C ALA A 372 9.80 1.68 4.45
N VAL A 373 9.31 2.35 3.41
CA VAL A 373 8.86 3.75 3.46
C VAL A 373 7.42 3.82 3.00
N PHE A 374 6.56 4.43 3.80
CA PHE A 374 5.17 4.70 3.44
C PHE A 374 4.91 6.20 3.39
N ALA A 375 4.36 6.67 2.28
CA ALA A 375 3.95 8.07 2.14
C ALA A 375 2.42 8.19 2.24
N ASP A 376 1.94 9.14 3.04
CA ASP A 376 0.51 9.43 3.20
C ASP A 376 0.00 10.38 2.12
N ALA A 377 -1.33 10.57 2.04
CA ALA A 377 -1.97 11.38 1.01
C ALA A 377 -1.65 12.89 1.15
N GLY A 378 -1.92 13.65 0.08
CA GLY A 378 -1.74 15.11 0.03
C GLY A 378 -0.36 15.54 -0.47
N ASN A 379 0.05 16.77 -0.14
CA ASN A 379 1.33 17.33 -0.60
C ASN A 379 2.51 16.49 -0.11
N THR A 380 2.41 15.92 1.10
CA THR A 380 3.41 14.98 1.64
C THR A 380 3.61 13.77 0.73
N GLY A 381 2.52 13.15 0.25
CA GLY A 381 2.58 12.03 -0.67
C GLY A 381 3.18 12.41 -2.02
N ALA A 382 2.71 13.53 -2.58
CA ALA A 382 3.22 14.04 -3.85
C ALA A 382 4.72 14.36 -3.79
N ALA A 383 5.15 15.08 -2.74
CA ALA A 383 6.55 15.40 -2.51
C ALA A 383 7.39 14.15 -2.23
N SER A 384 6.88 13.17 -1.47
CA SER A 384 7.60 11.92 -1.21
C SER A 384 7.77 11.08 -2.48
N ILE A 385 6.76 11.03 -3.35
CA ILE A 385 6.85 10.31 -4.62
C ILE A 385 7.84 10.99 -5.56
N HIS A 386 7.80 12.33 -5.62
CA HIS A 386 8.60 13.11 -6.54
C HIS A 386 10.05 13.31 -6.06
N TYR A 387 10.28 13.76 -4.83
CA TYR A 387 11.59 14.20 -4.35
C TYR A 387 12.39 13.18 -3.55
N LEU A 388 11.77 12.09 -3.06
CA LEU A 388 12.54 11.10 -2.32
C LEU A 388 13.63 10.54 -3.26
N PRO A 389 14.89 10.39 -2.83
CA PRO A 389 15.92 9.74 -3.61
C PRO A 389 15.60 8.26 -3.84
N PHE A 390 15.95 7.74 -5.02
CA PHE A 390 15.89 6.31 -5.26
C PHE A 390 17.00 5.62 -4.45
N GLY A 391 16.68 4.53 -3.77
CA GLY A 391 17.61 3.87 -2.86
C GLY A 391 17.18 2.45 -2.53
N ASP A 392 17.94 1.80 -1.64
CA ASP A 392 17.65 0.45 -1.21
C ASP A 392 16.61 0.45 -0.07
N PHE A 393 15.35 0.62 -0.45
CA PHE A 393 14.20 0.52 0.42
C PHE A 393 12.97 0.06 -0.38
N ARG A 394 11.95 -0.39 0.33
CA ARG A 394 10.62 -0.66 -0.23
C ARG A 394 9.74 0.56 -0.10
N PHE A 395 8.86 0.80 -1.07
CA PHE A 395 7.99 1.98 -1.06
C PHE A 395 6.52 1.57 -1.11
N GLY A 396 5.69 2.20 -0.28
CA GLY A 396 4.25 1.99 -0.21
C GLY A 396 3.49 3.31 -0.22
N VAL A 397 2.41 3.37 -1.00
CA VAL A 397 1.48 4.50 -1.02
C VAL A 397 0.08 4.02 -1.38
N ALA A 398 -0.94 4.61 -0.76
CA ALA A 398 -2.34 4.37 -1.07
C ALA A 398 -2.81 5.37 -2.12
N LEU A 399 -3.04 4.90 -3.35
CA LEU A 399 -3.48 5.73 -4.49
C LEU A 399 -4.80 5.26 -5.09
N GLY A 400 -5.42 4.21 -4.54
CA GLY A 400 -6.72 3.75 -5.00
C GLY A 400 -7.81 4.73 -4.58
N MET A 401 -8.00 4.89 -3.27
CA MET A 401 -8.90 5.86 -2.66
C MET A 401 -8.16 7.10 -2.15
N GLY A 402 -6.88 6.97 -1.79
CA GLY A 402 -6.05 8.09 -1.32
C GLY A 402 -6.44 8.57 0.08
N GLY A 403 -6.79 7.62 0.98
CA GLY A 403 -7.26 7.93 2.32
C GLY A 403 -6.16 8.49 3.23
N MET A 404 -6.42 9.64 3.84
CA MET A 404 -5.54 10.26 4.83
C MET A 404 -5.39 9.38 6.08
N GLY A 405 -4.16 9.27 6.60
CA GLY A 405 -3.81 8.46 7.76
C GLY A 405 -3.67 6.97 7.47
N HIS A 406 -3.89 6.54 6.22
CA HIS A 406 -3.67 5.16 5.80
C HIS A 406 -2.20 4.75 5.97
N ALA A 407 -1.25 5.60 5.59
CA ALA A 407 0.17 5.25 5.62
C ALA A 407 0.67 5.02 7.05
N ILE A 408 0.07 5.70 8.04
CA ILE A 408 0.36 5.48 9.46
C ILE A 408 0.01 4.05 9.87
N GLY A 409 -1.20 3.59 9.54
CA GLY A 409 -1.60 2.21 9.79
C GLY A 409 -0.76 1.21 8.98
N ALA A 410 -0.63 1.43 7.67
CA ALA A 410 0.11 0.53 6.78
C ALA A 410 1.58 0.37 7.15
N GLY A 411 2.27 1.47 7.46
CA GLY A 411 3.66 1.43 7.92
C GLY A 411 3.80 0.71 9.25
N LEU A 412 2.90 0.95 10.22
CA LEU A 412 2.92 0.24 11.49
C LEU A 412 2.68 -1.27 11.31
N GLY A 413 1.74 -1.65 10.46
CA GLY A 413 1.47 -3.06 10.14
C GLY A 413 2.66 -3.75 9.50
N CYS A 414 3.32 -3.10 8.54
CA CYS A 414 4.56 -3.58 7.94
C CYS A 414 5.68 -3.73 8.97
N ALA A 415 5.85 -2.75 9.86
CA ALA A 415 6.88 -2.79 10.90
C ALA A 415 6.69 -3.96 11.87
N LEU A 416 5.45 -4.19 12.31
CA LEU A 416 5.11 -5.25 13.26
C LEU A 416 5.16 -6.64 12.63
N ASP A 417 4.75 -6.79 11.38
CA ASP A 417 4.76 -8.08 10.69
C ASP A 417 6.17 -8.50 10.25
N SER A 418 6.96 -7.56 9.71
CA SER A 418 8.29 -7.86 9.18
C SER A 418 9.43 -7.73 10.21
N GLY A 419 9.20 -6.99 11.30
CA GLY A 419 10.25 -6.60 12.25
C GLY A 419 11.34 -5.70 11.68
N LYS A 420 11.15 -5.15 10.46
CA LYS A 420 12.13 -4.29 9.78
C LYS A 420 11.88 -2.81 10.08
N PRO A 421 12.95 -1.98 10.09
CA PRO A 421 12.81 -0.53 10.16
C PRO A 421 11.81 -0.03 9.12
N THR A 422 10.86 0.76 9.57
CA THR A 422 9.82 1.34 8.72
C THR A 422 9.69 2.83 9.02
N VAL A 423 9.60 3.64 7.97
CA VAL A 423 9.45 5.09 8.03
C VAL A 423 8.11 5.47 7.41
N VAL A 424 7.28 6.19 8.14
CA VAL A 424 6.04 6.77 7.59
C VAL A 424 6.25 8.27 7.46
N ILE A 425 5.98 8.81 6.27
CA ILE A 425 6.00 10.25 6.02
C ILE A 425 4.54 10.69 5.82
N ALA A 426 4.00 11.42 6.79
CA ALA A 426 2.61 11.85 6.82
C ALA A 426 2.51 13.36 7.07
N GLY A 427 1.42 13.99 6.63
CA GLY A 427 1.08 15.35 7.05
C GLY A 427 0.43 15.36 8.43
N ASP A 428 0.44 16.53 9.09
CA ASP A 428 -0.31 16.82 10.32
C ASP A 428 -1.80 16.45 10.23
N GLY A 429 -2.46 16.72 9.09
CA GLY A 429 -3.85 16.32 8.86
C GLY A 429 -4.08 14.80 9.00
N SER A 430 -3.19 14.01 8.42
CA SER A 430 -3.22 12.53 8.53
C SER A 430 -2.86 12.08 9.94
N PHE A 431 -1.94 12.78 10.62
CA PHE A 431 -1.63 12.56 12.03
C PHE A 431 -2.86 12.79 12.93
N PHE A 432 -3.66 13.83 12.70
CA PHE A 432 -4.86 14.06 13.50
C PHE A 432 -5.96 13.01 13.28
N MET A 433 -5.95 12.30 12.16
CA MET A 433 -6.88 11.19 11.91
C MET A 433 -6.45 9.89 12.60
N HIS A 434 -5.19 9.47 12.41
CA HIS A 434 -4.72 8.14 12.84
C HIS A 434 -3.36 8.12 13.54
N GLY A 435 -2.78 9.27 13.89
CA GLY A 435 -1.50 9.39 14.61
C GLY A 435 -1.49 8.79 16.02
N MET A 436 -2.66 8.57 16.63
CA MET A 436 -2.77 7.87 17.92
C MET A 436 -2.35 6.39 17.85
N GLU A 437 -2.17 5.82 16.65
CA GLU A 437 -1.52 4.53 16.49
C GLU A 437 -0.05 4.52 16.93
N LEU A 438 0.55 5.69 17.23
CA LEU A 438 1.78 5.76 18.03
C LEU A 438 1.67 4.99 19.35
N HIS A 439 0.49 4.98 20.00
CA HIS A 439 0.29 4.14 21.18
C HIS A 439 0.42 2.66 20.83
N THR A 440 -0.09 2.21 19.68
CA THR A 440 0.06 0.83 19.24
C THR A 440 1.54 0.54 18.95
N ALA A 441 2.26 1.45 18.31
CA ALA A 441 3.70 1.33 18.09
C ALA A 441 4.48 1.20 19.40
N VAL A 442 4.14 1.99 20.43
CA VAL A 442 4.73 1.93 21.78
C VAL A 442 4.42 0.61 22.47
N GLU A 443 3.15 0.18 22.47
CA GLU A 443 2.70 -1.06 23.12
C GLU A 443 3.46 -2.29 22.62
N TYR A 444 3.69 -2.35 21.31
CA TYR A 444 4.31 -3.49 20.65
C TYR A 444 5.80 -3.29 20.32
N GLY A 445 6.41 -2.16 20.73
CA GLY A 445 7.81 -1.84 20.47
C GLY A 445 8.18 -1.82 18.98
N ALA A 446 7.27 -1.33 18.13
CA ALA A 446 7.41 -1.39 16.68
C ALA A 446 8.65 -0.62 16.20
N PRO A 447 9.45 -1.15 15.24
CA PRO A 447 10.57 -0.44 14.63
C PRO A 447 10.07 0.60 13.60
N LEU A 448 9.28 1.57 14.06
CA LEU A 448 8.58 2.55 13.25
C LEU A 448 9.04 3.97 13.59
N THR A 449 9.47 4.74 12.59
CA THR A 449 9.57 6.20 12.71
C THR A 449 8.42 6.88 11.98
N LEU A 450 7.59 7.62 12.71
CA LEU A 450 6.56 8.48 12.13
C LEU A 450 7.10 9.89 11.94
N VAL A 451 7.34 10.28 10.70
CA VAL A 451 7.67 11.65 10.30
C VAL A 451 6.38 12.40 10.00
N VAL A 452 6.12 13.48 10.73
CA VAL A 452 4.97 14.37 10.58
C VAL A 452 5.44 15.69 9.98
N LEU A 453 5.02 15.99 8.76
CA LEU A 453 5.22 17.28 8.12
C LEU A 453 4.10 18.22 8.56
N ASN A 454 4.45 19.17 9.43
CA ASN A 454 3.52 20.04 10.12
C ASN A 454 3.45 21.41 9.44
N ASN A 455 2.43 21.61 8.62
CA ASN A 455 2.15 22.90 7.98
C ASN A 455 0.86 23.56 8.49
N ASN A 456 0.19 22.96 9.49
CA ASN A 456 -1.07 23.43 10.05
C ASN A 456 -2.14 23.62 8.96
N ALA A 457 -2.20 22.72 7.98
CA ALA A 457 -3.13 22.84 6.86
C ALA A 457 -3.46 21.49 6.21
N HIS A 458 -4.63 21.42 5.59
CA HIS A 458 -4.82 20.47 4.49
C HIS A 458 -4.25 21.10 3.21
N ALA A 459 -2.91 21.12 3.09
CA ALA A 459 -2.21 21.91 2.09
C ALA A 459 -2.62 21.61 0.64
N MET A 460 -2.91 20.35 0.27
CA MET A 460 -3.44 20.01 -1.05
C MET A 460 -4.79 20.68 -1.34
N CYS A 461 -5.63 20.87 -0.32
CA CYS A 461 -6.88 21.62 -0.43
C CYS A 461 -6.59 23.12 -0.57
N VAL A 462 -5.65 23.67 0.21
CA VAL A 462 -5.20 25.07 0.11
C VAL A 462 -4.68 25.37 -1.31
N THR A 463 -3.83 24.50 -1.87
CA THR A 463 -3.34 24.57 -3.25
C THR A 463 -4.50 24.69 -4.25
N ARG A 464 -5.53 23.83 -4.11
CA ARG A 464 -6.69 23.86 -5.01
C ARG A 464 -7.55 25.09 -4.80
N GLU A 465 -7.72 25.56 -3.57
CA GLU A 465 -8.42 26.80 -3.27
C GLU A 465 -7.73 27.99 -3.94
N HIS A 466 -6.40 28.10 -3.86
CA HIS A 466 -5.65 29.16 -4.54
C HIS A 466 -5.75 29.07 -6.07
N LEU A 467 -5.76 27.85 -6.63
CA LEU A 467 -5.85 27.65 -8.08
C LEU A 467 -7.23 27.98 -8.66
N TYR A 468 -8.31 27.58 -7.96
CA TYR A 468 -9.68 27.67 -8.49
C TYR A 468 -10.48 28.84 -7.90
N PHE A 469 -10.11 29.33 -6.72
CA PHE A 469 -10.84 30.34 -5.94
C PHE A 469 -9.88 31.38 -5.32
N PRO A 470 -9.03 32.07 -6.11
CA PRO A 470 -7.92 32.88 -5.59
C PRO A 470 -8.33 34.04 -4.67
N ASP A 471 -9.58 34.53 -4.76
CA ASP A 471 -10.10 35.62 -3.94
C ASP A 471 -10.78 35.15 -2.63
N ALA A 472 -10.96 33.83 -2.44
CA ALA A 472 -11.64 33.27 -1.29
C ALA A 472 -10.67 33.00 -0.14
N PRO A 473 -11.06 33.25 1.13
CA PRO A 473 -10.26 32.80 2.27
C PRO A 473 -10.23 31.27 2.33
N SER A 474 -9.08 30.70 2.67
CA SER A 474 -8.94 29.26 2.86
C SER A 474 -9.61 28.80 4.17
N LEU A 475 -10.41 27.74 4.09
CA LEU A 475 -10.96 27.04 5.27
C LEU A 475 -10.07 25.89 5.74
N ASN A 476 -9.01 25.60 4.99
CA ASN A 476 -8.11 24.47 5.17
C ASN A 476 -6.80 24.84 5.88
N ARG A 477 -6.77 26.02 6.53
CA ARG A 477 -5.69 26.43 7.43
C ARG A 477 -6.14 26.34 8.88
N PHE A 478 -5.28 25.77 9.71
CA PHE A 478 -5.56 25.44 11.09
C PHE A 478 -4.76 26.31 12.06
N ALA A 479 -5.16 26.24 13.34
CA ALA A 479 -4.41 26.88 14.39
C ALA A 479 -3.05 26.17 14.56
N PRO A 480 -1.94 26.93 14.77
CA PRO A 480 -0.63 26.34 15.06
C PRO A 480 -0.69 25.33 16.20
N THR A 481 -0.17 24.12 15.96
CA THR A 481 -0.14 23.03 16.92
C THR A 481 1.28 22.50 17.10
N ASP A 482 1.76 22.49 18.34
CA ASP A 482 3.03 21.86 18.72
C ASP A 482 2.81 20.36 18.92
N ILE A 483 2.82 19.63 17.80
CA ILE A 483 2.63 18.17 17.79
C ILE A 483 3.76 17.47 18.56
N ALA A 484 5.00 17.93 18.42
CA ALA A 484 6.15 17.30 19.06
C ALA A 484 6.03 17.33 20.59
N ALA A 485 5.78 18.50 21.17
CA ALA A 485 5.60 18.63 22.61
C ALA A 485 4.37 17.84 23.09
N GLY A 486 3.28 17.84 22.34
CA GLY A 486 2.07 17.07 22.65
C GLY A 486 2.33 15.56 22.71
N VAL A 487 3.02 15.02 21.69
CA VAL A 487 3.38 13.59 21.61
C VAL A 487 4.35 13.22 22.73
N ALA A 488 5.38 14.03 22.98
CA ALA A 488 6.36 13.79 24.04
C ALA A 488 5.72 13.77 25.43
N ALA A 489 4.78 14.69 25.69
CA ALA A 489 4.04 14.74 26.95
C ALA A 489 3.11 13.53 27.13
N MET A 490 2.50 13.05 26.03
CA MET A 490 1.57 11.93 26.03
C MET A 490 2.27 10.58 26.19
N PHE A 491 3.47 10.42 25.63
CA PHE A 491 4.24 9.17 25.65
C PHE A 491 5.66 9.39 26.19
N PRO A 492 5.87 9.41 27.52
CA PRO A 492 7.17 9.73 28.13
C PRO A 492 8.33 8.79 27.76
N GLY A 493 8.06 7.61 27.17
CA GLY A 493 9.05 6.65 26.72
C GLY A 493 9.29 6.63 25.21
N LEU A 494 8.58 7.47 24.45
CA LEU A 494 8.73 7.58 23.00
C LEU A 494 9.84 8.60 22.67
N SER A 495 10.75 8.26 21.77
CA SER A 495 11.71 9.23 21.23
C SER A 495 10.99 10.20 20.30
N VAL A 496 10.94 11.47 20.67
CA VAL A 496 10.28 12.53 19.90
C VAL A 496 11.30 13.60 19.54
N PHE A 497 11.34 13.95 18.26
CA PHE A 497 12.24 14.92 17.66
C PHE A 497 11.44 16.01 16.96
N HIS A 498 12.02 17.20 16.87
CA HIS A 498 11.44 18.36 16.19
C HIS A 498 12.52 19.07 15.40
N ALA A 499 12.16 19.59 14.21
CA ALA A 499 13.04 20.39 13.38
C ALA A 499 12.25 21.53 12.72
N ALA A 500 12.79 22.74 12.81
CA ALA A 500 12.25 23.94 12.17
C ALA A 500 13.22 24.57 11.16
N ASP A 501 14.46 24.08 11.05
CA ASP A 501 15.44 24.48 10.05
C ASP A 501 16.27 23.31 9.50
N ALA A 502 17.08 23.56 8.47
CA ALA A 502 17.85 22.53 7.78
C ALA A 502 18.92 21.85 8.66
N ALA A 503 19.52 22.56 9.62
CA ALA A 503 20.54 22.01 10.50
C ALA A 503 19.92 21.11 11.58
N GLU A 504 18.80 21.56 12.15
CA GLU A 504 17.99 20.75 13.06
C GLU A 504 17.45 19.50 12.35
N LEU A 505 16.96 19.64 11.12
CA LEU A 505 16.44 18.53 10.33
C LEU A 505 17.49 17.44 10.11
N ALA A 506 18.70 17.81 9.67
CA ALA A 506 19.76 16.84 9.43
C ALA A 506 20.12 16.07 10.71
N THR A 507 20.20 16.77 11.85
CA THR A 507 20.47 16.16 13.16
C THR A 507 19.34 15.24 13.59
N ALA A 508 18.10 15.72 13.50
CA ALA A 508 16.91 14.99 13.90
C ALA A 508 16.67 13.74 13.03
N CYS A 509 16.94 13.80 11.72
CA CYS A 509 16.89 12.63 10.84
C CYS A 509 17.93 11.58 11.22
N ALA A 510 19.18 11.99 11.51
CA ALA A 510 20.24 11.07 11.91
C ALA A 510 19.89 10.31 13.20
N ASP A 511 19.27 10.98 14.17
CA ASP A 511 18.89 10.38 15.45
C ASP A 511 17.58 9.58 15.35
N ALA A 512 16.53 10.15 14.75
CA ALA A 512 15.21 9.53 14.69
C ALA A 512 15.21 8.25 13.85
N LEU A 513 15.82 8.27 12.67
CA LEU A 513 15.77 7.15 11.72
C LEU A 513 16.70 5.99 12.11
N THR A 514 17.59 6.20 13.08
CA THR A 514 18.46 5.16 13.65
C THR A 514 18.02 4.71 15.05
N THR A 515 16.98 5.33 15.61
CA THR A 515 16.43 4.96 16.92
C THR A 515 15.89 3.53 16.90
N ALA A 516 16.22 2.75 17.92
CA ALA A 516 15.64 1.43 18.13
C ALA A 516 14.23 1.55 18.73
N GLY A 517 13.26 0.87 18.12
CA GLY A 517 11.85 0.94 18.53
C GLY A 517 11.13 2.14 17.90
N PRO A 518 9.99 2.56 18.47
CA PRO A 518 9.17 3.59 17.86
C PRO A 518 9.79 4.98 18.09
N ALA A 519 9.67 5.83 17.08
CA ALA A 519 10.09 7.23 17.13
C ALA A 519 9.09 8.14 16.39
N CYS A 520 9.07 9.42 16.75
CA CYS A 520 8.31 10.45 16.05
C CYS A 520 9.21 11.65 15.75
N LEU A 521 9.22 12.08 14.49
CA LEU A 521 9.91 13.28 14.05
C LEU A 521 8.86 14.26 13.51
N VAL A 522 8.76 15.45 14.08
CA VAL A 522 7.90 16.52 13.55
C VAL A 522 8.77 17.54 12.85
N VAL A 523 8.41 17.91 11.62
CA VAL A 523 9.14 18.89 10.81
C VAL A 523 8.17 20.00 10.43
N ASP A 524 8.47 21.24 10.80
CA ASP A 524 7.64 22.37 10.39
C ASP A 524 7.93 22.74 8.93
N VAL A 525 6.89 22.81 8.11
CA VAL A 525 7.01 23.08 6.66
C VAL A 525 5.98 24.11 6.21
N ASP A 526 6.19 24.70 5.03
CA ASP A 526 5.34 25.78 4.51
C ASP A 526 4.02 25.23 3.95
N PRO A 527 2.86 25.69 4.46
CA PRO A 527 1.57 25.34 3.86
C PRO A 527 1.37 25.89 2.43
N ASP A 528 2.17 26.88 2.02
CA ASP A 528 2.08 27.55 0.72
C ASP A 528 3.09 27.07 -0.32
N GLU A 529 3.94 26.11 0.05
CA GLU A 529 4.78 25.42 -0.92
C GLU A 529 3.93 24.43 -1.74
N VAL A 530 3.83 24.70 -3.04
CA VAL A 530 3.03 23.96 -4.03
C VAL A 530 3.90 23.38 -5.13
#